data_AF-A0A7D5TH01-F1
#
_entry.id   AF-A0A7D5TH01-F1
#
_cell.length_a   1.000
_cell.length_b   1.000
_cell.length_c   1.000
_cell.angle_alpha   90.00
_cell.angle_beta   90.00
_cell.angle_gamma   90.00
#
_symmetry.space_group_name_H-M   'P 1'
#
loop_
_entity.id
_entity.type
_entity.pdbx_description
1 polymer ?
#
loop_
_entity_poly.entity_id
_entity_poly.type
_entity_poly.pdbx_seq_one_letter_code
_entity_poly.pdbx_strand_id
1 'polypeptide(L)' 'MSDLIVKAAVKEKLDDQNVASDFYDALDSEVEELLEDAAERAEANDRKTVQPRDL' A
#
# COMPACT_ATOMS: atom_id res chain seq x y z
N MET A 1 12.13 -3.12 -2.38
CA MET A 1 11.25 -2.66 -3.46
C MET A 1 10.58 -3.88 -4.09
N SER A 2 9.72 -4.54 -3.34
CA SER A 2 8.76 -5.51 -3.87
C SER A 2 7.58 -4.72 -4.40
N ASP A 3 7.10 -5.00 -5.62
CA ASP A 3 5.85 -4.39 -6.10
C ASP A 3 4.68 -4.89 -5.24
N LEU A 4 4.16 -4.03 -4.36
CA LEU A 4 3.01 -4.28 -3.48
C LEU A 4 1.69 -4.10 -4.25
N ILE A 5 1.71 -3.32 -5.33
CA ILE A 5 0.52 -3.04 -6.14
C ILE A 5 0.48 -3.83 -7.45
N VAL A 6 -0.74 -4.19 -7.88
CA VAL A 6 -0.99 -4.76 -9.21
C VAL A 6 -1.40 -3.64 -10.16
N LYS A 7 -0.48 -3.22 -11.05
CA LYS A 7 -0.70 -2.10 -12.00
C LYS A 7 -1.98 -2.25 -12.83
N ALA A 8 -2.35 -3.48 -13.20
CA ALA A 8 -3.59 -3.76 -13.93
C ALA A 8 -4.85 -3.41 -13.13
N ALA A 9 -4.88 -3.76 -11.84
CA ALA A 9 -6.00 -3.44 -10.96
C ALA A 9 -6.11 -1.93 -10.70
N VAL A 10 -4.97 -1.24 -10.61
CA VAL A 10 -4.94 0.23 -10.50
C VAL A 10 -5.54 0.89 -11.74
N LYS A 11 -5.18 0.43 -12.94
CA LYS A 11 -5.78 0.93 -14.18
C LYS A 11 -7.28 0.64 -14.25
N GLU A 12 -7.72 -0.55 -13.85
CA GLU A 12 -9.14 -0.90 -13.79
C GLU A 12 -9.92 0.01 -12.82
N LYS A 13 -9.31 0.44 -11.71
CA LYS A 13 -9.96 1.36 -10.76
C LYS A 13 -9.97 2.82 -11.19
N LEU A 14 -9.05 3.23 -12.06
CA LEU A 14 -8.96 4.59 -12.56
C LEU A 14 -9.65 4.76 -13.93
N ASP A 15 -10.24 3.68 -14.47
CA ASP A 15 -11.07 3.63 -15.67
C ASP A 15 -10.51 4.47 -16.84
N ASP A 16 -11.11 5.63 -17.08
CA ASP A 16 -10.87 6.53 -18.21
C ASP A 16 -9.60 7.40 -18.06
N GLN A 17 -8.86 7.26 -16.96
CA GLN A 17 -7.68 8.06 -16.69
C GLN A 17 -6.42 7.39 -17.25
N ASN A 18 -5.63 8.17 -18.00
CA ASN A 18 -4.27 7.77 -18.31
C ASN A 18 -3.44 7.84 -17.02
N VAL A 19 -2.80 6.73 -16.67
CA VAL A 19 -1.94 6.64 -15.49
C VAL A 19 -0.49 6.81 -15.93
N ALA A 20 0.18 7.83 -15.41
CA ALA A 20 1.59 8.07 -15.65
C ALA A 20 2.45 6.92 -15.08
N SER A 21 3.63 6.68 -15.65
CA SER A 21 4.47 5.55 -15.25
C SER A 21 5.04 5.69 -13.84
N ASP A 22 5.32 6.92 -13.42
CA ASP A 22 5.83 7.30 -12.09
C ASP A 22 4.76 7.23 -11.00
N PHE A 23 3.47 7.31 -11.37
CA PHE A 23 2.36 7.15 -10.42
C PHE A 23 2.40 5.79 -9.72
N TYR A 24 2.78 4.71 -10.43
CA TYR A 24 2.84 3.39 -9.81
C TYR A 24 3.89 3.31 -8.73
N ASP A 25 5.05 3.94 -8.96
CA ASP A 25 6.15 3.92 -8.01
C ASP A 25 5.77 4.73 -6.77
N ALA A 26 5.13 5.89 -6.96
CA ALA A 26 4.60 6.71 -5.86
C ALA A 26 3.53 5.96 -5.04
N LEU A 27 2.58 5.29 -5.71
CA LEU A 27 1.55 4.52 -5.02
C LEU A 27 2.12 3.31 -4.27
N ASP A 28 3.13 2.66 -4.83
CA ASP A 28 3.80 1.52 -4.18
C ASP A 28 4.49 1.97 -2.89
N SER A 29 5.20 3.11 -2.91
CA SER A 29 5.80 3.71 -1.71
C SER A 29 4.77 4.06 -0.63
N GLU A 30 3.64 4.66 -1.01
CA GLU A 30 2.56 4.98 -0.05
C GLU A 30 1.96 3.71 0.60
N VAL A 31 1.84 2.61 -0.16
CA VAL A 31 1.37 1.33 0.38
C VAL A 31 2.42 0.70 1.28
N GLU A 32 3.71 0.82 0.95
CA GLU A 32 4.82 0.35 1.79
C GLU A 32 4.81 1.06 3.15
N GLU A 33 4.76 2.39 3.15
CA GLU A 33 4.68 3.20 4.38
C GLU A 33 3.45 2.84 5.22
N LEU A 34 2.29 2.66 4.59
CA LEU A 34 1.06 2.28 5.30
C LEU A 34 1.17 0.89 5.97
N LEU A 35 1.85 -0.07 5.33
CA LEU A 35 2.08 -1.39 5.90
C LEU A 35 3.11 -1.36 7.04
N GLU A 36 4.15 -0.55 6.92
CA GLU A 36 5.15 -0.33 7.97
C GLU A 36 4.49 0.27 9.22
N ASP A 37 3.72 1.35 9.04
CA ASP A 37 2.93 1.98 10.10
C ASP A 37 2.01 0.98 10.82
N ALA A 38 1.30 0.14 10.04
CA ALA A 38 0.40 -0.84 10.59
C ALA A 38 1.15 -1.95 11.37
N ALA A 39 2.32 -2.36 10.89
CA ALA A 39 3.17 -3.29 11.61
C ALA A 39 3.69 -2.68 12.92
N GLU A 40 4.15 -1.43 12.89
CA GLU A 40 4.63 -0.70 14.08
C GLU A 40 3.52 -0.56 15.14
N ARG A 41 2.30 -0.19 14.73
CA ARG A 41 1.14 -0.08 15.64
C ARG A 41 0.79 -1.44 16.25
N ALA A 42 0.88 -2.53 15.49
CA ALA A 42 0.67 -3.87 16.02
C ALA A 42 1.74 -4.25 17.06
N GLU A 43 3.01 -4.00 16.74
CA GLU A 43 4.15 -4.27 17.63
C GLU A 43 4.09 -3.44 18.91
N ALA A 44 3.78 -2.15 18.81
CA ALA A 44 3.60 -1.25 19.95
C ALA A 44 2.47 -1.67 20.91
N ASN A 45 1.58 -2.55 20.45
CA ASN A 45 0.50 -3.14 21.24
C ASN A 45 0.77 -4.62 21.60
N ASP A 46 2.04 -5.05 21.58
CA ASP A 46 2.50 -6.42 21.89
C ASP A 46 1.83 -7.51 21.03
N ARG A 47 1.46 -7.18 19.78
CA ARG A 47 0.83 -8.12 18.84
C ARG A 47 1.74 -8.42 17.66
N LYS A 48 1.71 -9.68 17.22
CA LYS A 48 2.33 -10.14 15.96
C LYS A 48 1.35 -10.18 14.77
N THR A 49 0.10 -9.84 15.02
CA THR A 49 -0.96 -9.87 14.02
C THR A 49 -1.43 -8.44 13.77
N VAL A 50 -1.16 -7.95 12.57
CA VAL A 50 -1.72 -6.70 12.04
C VAL A 50 -3.24 -6.87 11.90
N GLN A 51 -3.99 -5.88 12.37
CA GLN A 51 -5.45 -5.85 12.39
C GLN A 51 -5.96 -4.62 11.62
N PRO A 52 -7.24 -4.57 11.24
CA PRO A 52 -7.80 -3.42 10.53
C PRO A 52 -7.68 -2.08 11.27
N ARG A 53 -7.53 -2.11 12.61
CA ARG A 53 -7.31 -0.91 13.44
C ARG A 53 -5.87 -0.38 13.39
N ASP A 54 -4.97 -1.15 12.81
CA ASP A 54 -3.57 -0.77 12.64
C ASP A 54 -3.35 -0.07 11.29
N LEU A 55 -4.26 -0.24 10.33
CA LEU A 55 -4.25 0.51 9.07
C LEU A 55 -4.59 1.99 9.34
#